data_AF-A0A0R3W3K7-F1
#
_entry.id   AF-A0A0R3W3K7-F1
#
_cell.length_a   1.000
_cell.length_b   1.000
_cell.length_c   1.000
_cell.angle_alpha   90.00
_cell.angle_beta   90.00
_cell.angle_gamma   90.00
#
_symmetry.space_group_name_H-M   'P 1'
#
loop_
_entity.id
_entity.type
_entity.pdbx_description
1 polymer ?
#
loop_
_entity_poly.entity_id
_entity_poly.type
_entity_poly.pdbx_seq_one_letter_code
_entity_poly.pdbx_strand_id
1 'polypeptide(L)'
;MLVVLLVFQVIEQANTMLNRMEHRGACGCDDETGDGAGVMTGIPYELYERFAKEASVTLPPLGEFAVGMFFVNEKDRVEEAMHRFAKYAEECEMRVLFWRKADVNNSQIGVVAASAEPVTVQVFVVSSEKEGDFKNMKFVCKVFFLRKYASHKFETDEIAYICSLSPNTVVYKGMFTSRQLWDYFEDLQSPDFKTHFAIVHNRFSTNTFPSWSRAHPQRMMAHNGEINTLRGNVNYARARQALMESTRFGERLKQLFPIIESGMSDSGCFDNLLEFLCYCSTRSLPEVVISMIPEAWQADEAMPEHKRCFYKWAASLLEPWDGPALVVFSDGRYIGAILDRNGLRPARYYSTTDGMIYMSSEVGVVDLPDVVGVKAKCRLKPGRLLIVDTQAGELLNDEQLKQDIASRYPIFEWVREGVSDTAYLWLIIT
;
A
#
# COMPACT_ATOMS: atom_id res chain seq x y z
N MET A 1 4.02 12.58 -6.33
CA MET A 1 3.58 11.56 -5.36
C MET A 1 3.49 12.20 -3.99
N LEU A 2 2.48 11.82 -3.20
CA LEU A 2 1.98 12.72 -2.15
C LEU A 2 1.20 11.98 -1.04
N VAL A 3 1.24 12.55 0.17
CA VAL A 3 0.52 12.10 1.39
C VAL A 3 -0.28 13.25 2.00
N VAL A 4 -1.50 12.97 2.46
CA VAL A 4 -2.45 13.86 3.16
C VAL A 4 -2.98 13.16 4.42
N LEU A 5 -3.19 13.90 5.51
CA LEU A 5 -3.57 13.36 6.83
C LEU A 5 -4.59 14.23 7.60
N LEU A 6 -5.71 13.61 8.02
CA LEU A 6 -6.61 13.95 9.15
C LEU A 6 -7.20 15.38 9.26
N VAL A 7 -8.42 15.78 8.83
CA VAL A 7 -9.71 15.08 8.55
C VAL A 7 -10.63 16.00 7.66
N PHE A 8 -11.80 15.51 7.21
CA PHE A 8 -12.95 16.19 6.53
C PHE A 8 -12.71 16.83 5.15
N GLN A 9 -11.59 17.51 4.90
CA GLN A 9 -11.21 18.02 3.55
C GLN A 9 -10.15 17.15 2.85
N VAL A 10 -9.84 15.97 3.40
CA VAL A 10 -8.74 15.12 2.94
C VAL A 10 -8.84 14.78 1.44
N ILE A 11 -10.05 14.50 0.93
CA ILE A 11 -10.30 14.19 -0.49
C ILE A 11 -10.14 15.43 -1.39
N GLU A 12 -10.74 16.57 -1.01
CA GLU A 12 -10.63 17.84 -1.76
C GLU A 12 -9.18 18.32 -1.85
N GLN A 13 -8.43 18.19 -0.75
CA GLN A 13 -7.02 18.54 -0.69
C GLN A 13 -6.18 17.54 -1.49
N ALA A 14 -6.45 16.24 -1.40
CA ALA A 14 -5.79 15.23 -2.23
C ALA A 14 -6.01 15.46 -3.73
N ASN A 15 -7.22 15.88 -4.14
CA ASN A 15 -7.56 16.29 -5.50
C ASN A 15 -6.75 17.52 -5.94
N THR A 16 -6.82 18.60 -5.17
CA THR A 16 -6.03 19.83 -5.38
C THR A 16 -4.53 19.52 -5.55
N MET A 17 -4.00 18.67 -4.67
CA MET A 17 -2.60 18.27 -4.65
C MET A 17 -2.22 17.37 -5.82
N LEU A 18 -3.10 16.48 -6.28
CA LEU A 18 -2.86 15.63 -7.44
C LEU A 18 -2.84 16.46 -8.73
N ASN A 19 -3.78 17.39 -8.88
CA ASN A 19 -3.86 18.30 -10.02
C ASN A 19 -2.67 19.26 -10.11
N ARG A 20 -2.15 19.73 -8.96
CA ARG A 20 -0.90 20.52 -8.91
C ARG A 20 0.36 19.72 -9.21
N MET A 21 0.25 18.42 -9.47
CA MET A 21 1.34 17.53 -9.88
C MET A 21 1.17 17.01 -11.32
N GLU A 22 0.24 17.58 -12.09
CA GLU A 22 -0.03 17.22 -13.50
C GLU A 22 1.23 17.34 -14.38
N HIS A 23 2.02 18.39 -14.19
CA HIS A 23 3.29 18.64 -14.89
C HIS A 23 4.41 17.60 -14.61
N ARG A 24 4.14 16.60 -13.75
CA ARG A 24 5.02 15.45 -13.51
C ARG A 24 4.47 14.12 -14.06
N GLY A 25 3.24 14.08 -14.55
CA GLY A 25 2.73 12.94 -15.31
C GLY A 25 3.20 12.98 -16.76
N ALA A 26 3.00 11.88 -17.48
CA ALA A 26 2.94 11.92 -18.93
C ALA A 26 1.47 11.82 -19.37
N CYS A 27 1.15 12.49 -20.47
CA CYS A 27 0.01 12.11 -21.30
C CYS A 27 0.53 11.11 -22.36
N GLY A 28 -0.36 10.25 -22.85
CA GLY A 28 -0.07 9.18 -23.78
C GLY A 28 0.07 9.67 -25.22
N CYS A 29 -0.40 8.87 -26.17
CA CYS A 29 -0.45 9.27 -27.58
C CYS A 29 -1.65 10.19 -27.92
N ASP A 30 -2.60 10.34 -26.99
CA ASP A 30 -3.61 11.40 -26.98
C ASP A 30 -3.54 12.18 -25.65
N ASP A 31 -4.02 13.43 -25.66
CA ASP A 31 -3.96 14.33 -24.49
C ASP A 31 -4.89 13.89 -23.34
N GLU A 32 -5.76 12.91 -23.56
CA GLU A 32 -6.79 12.44 -22.63
C GLU A 32 -6.45 11.08 -21.97
N THR A 33 -5.34 10.45 -22.34
CA THR A 33 -4.87 9.18 -21.76
C THR A 33 -3.68 9.46 -20.84
N GLY A 34 -3.86 9.30 -19.53
CA GLY A 34 -2.74 9.35 -18.59
C GLY A 34 -2.11 7.97 -18.33
N ASP A 35 -0.82 7.98 -17.98
CA ASP A 35 -0.03 6.79 -17.62
C ASP A 35 -0.49 6.05 -16.34
N GLY A 36 -1.41 6.67 -15.61
CA GLY A 36 -2.11 6.11 -14.48
C GLY A 36 -2.08 7.03 -13.26
N ALA A 37 -3.25 7.25 -12.66
CA ALA A 37 -3.38 7.98 -11.40
C ALA A 37 -4.27 7.20 -10.44
N GLY A 38 -4.19 7.55 -9.16
CA GLY A 38 -5.00 6.92 -8.13
C GLY A 38 -4.80 7.50 -6.74
N VAL A 39 -5.71 7.09 -5.86
CA VAL A 39 -5.75 7.41 -4.44
C VAL A 39 -5.91 6.15 -3.60
N MET A 40 -5.10 5.99 -2.56
CA MET A 40 -5.34 5.07 -1.45
C MET A 40 -5.90 5.88 -0.28
N THR A 41 -6.94 5.37 0.36
CA THR A 41 -7.60 6.02 1.49
C THR A 41 -7.85 5.01 2.62
N GLY A 42 -8.14 5.52 3.83
CA GLY A 42 -8.82 4.72 4.86
C GLY A 42 -10.28 4.49 4.48
N ILE A 43 -10.87 3.38 4.94
CA ILE A 43 -12.23 2.96 4.57
C ILE A 43 -13.28 4.06 4.83
N PRO A 44 -14.03 4.52 3.81
CA PRO A 44 -15.15 5.45 3.98
C PRO A 44 -16.38 4.71 4.51
N TYR A 45 -16.43 4.52 5.82
CA TYR A 45 -17.43 3.67 6.48
C TYR A 45 -18.87 4.10 6.17
N GLU A 46 -19.20 5.38 6.28
CA GLU A 46 -20.57 5.86 6.05
C GLU A 46 -21.07 5.63 4.63
N LEU A 47 -20.20 5.83 3.62
CA LEU A 47 -20.51 5.52 2.22
C LEU A 47 -20.82 4.03 2.04
N TYR A 48 -20.00 3.15 2.64
CA TYR A 48 -20.16 1.71 2.50
C TYR A 48 -21.34 1.17 3.32
N GLU A 49 -21.68 1.78 4.45
CA GLU A 49 -22.91 1.49 5.19
C GLU A 49 -24.16 1.82 4.35
N ARG A 50 -24.11 2.90 3.57
CA ARG A 50 -25.17 3.27 2.60
C ARG A 50 -25.32 2.18 1.53
N PHE A 51 -24.24 1.76 0.88
CA PHE A 51 -24.26 0.67 -0.12
C PHE A 51 -24.75 -0.66 0.46
N ALA A 52 -24.40 -0.99 1.71
CA ALA A 52 -24.91 -2.19 2.38
C ALA A 52 -26.43 -2.12 2.58
N LYS A 53 -26.97 -0.97 3.01
CA LYS A 53 -28.41 -0.75 3.16
C LYS A 53 -29.15 -0.87 1.83
N GLU A 54 -28.60 -0.32 0.74
CA GLU A 54 -29.12 -0.48 -0.62
C GLU A 54 -29.16 -1.96 -1.04
N ALA A 55 -28.12 -2.75 -0.68
CA ALA A 55 -28.08 -4.20 -0.85
C ALA A 55 -28.93 -5.00 0.14
N SER A 56 -29.70 -4.35 1.03
CA SER A 56 -30.48 -4.98 2.12
C SER A 56 -29.63 -5.80 3.13
N VAL A 57 -28.37 -5.40 3.33
CA VAL A 57 -27.41 -6.02 4.26
C VAL A 57 -27.03 -5.02 5.36
N THR A 58 -26.74 -5.52 6.57
CA THR A 58 -26.11 -4.71 7.62
C THR A 58 -24.59 -4.83 7.51
N LEU A 59 -23.89 -3.72 7.34
CA LEU A 59 -22.43 -3.70 7.37
C LEU A 59 -21.93 -3.82 8.82
N PRO A 60 -21.00 -4.74 9.13
CA PRO A 60 -20.34 -4.77 10.44
C PRO A 60 -19.48 -3.52 10.69
N PRO A 61 -19.05 -3.24 11.93
CA PRO A 61 -18.09 -2.17 12.23
C PRO A 61 -16.75 -2.31 11.48
N LEU A 62 -16.00 -1.21 11.37
CA LEU A 62 -14.62 -1.23 10.87
C LEU A 62 -13.76 -2.26 11.64
N GLY A 63 -12.98 -3.05 10.89
CA GLY A 63 -12.19 -4.16 11.43
C GLY A 63 -12.91 -5.51 11.49
N GLU A 64 -14.24 -5.56 11.35
CA GLU A 64 -15.02 -6.82 11.27
C GLU A 64 -15.39 -7.22 9.83
N PHE A 65 -15.22 -6.31 8.86
CA PHE A 65 -15.33 -6.57 7.42
C PHE A 65 -14.10 -6.07 6.66
N ALA A 66 -13.90 -6.57 5.44
CA ALA A 66 -12.95 -6.04 4.48
C ALA A 66 -13.64 -5.72 3.16
N VAL A 67 -13.17 -4.66 2.50
CA VAL A 67 -13.57 -4.32 1.13
C VAL A 67 -12.47 -4.75 0.16
N GLY A 68 -12.85 -5.27 -0.99
CA GLY A 68 -11.94 -5.52 -2.10
C GLY A 68 -12.36 -4.77 -3.35
N MET A 69 -11.38 -4.23 -4.08
CA MET A 69 -11.55 -3.53 -5.35
C MET A 69 -10.92 -4.38 -6.47
N PHE A 70 -11.73 -4.76 -7.44
CA PHE A 70 -11.40 -5.71 -8.51
C PHE A 70 -11.51 -5.03 -9.86
N PHE A 71 -10.55 -5.31 -10.74
CA PHE A 71 -10.65 -5.10 -12.17
C PHE A 71 -10.92 -6.44 -12.83
N VAL A 72 -12.12 -6.65 -13.38
CA VAL A 72 -12.41 -7.80 -14.24
C VAL A 72 -12.16 -7.38 -15.68
N ASN A 73 -11.29 -8.10 -16.39
CA ASN A 73 -10.79 -7.67 -17.70
C ASN A 73 -11.87 -7.70 -18.80
N GLU A 74 -12.82 -8.63 -18.69
CA GLU A 74 -13.86 -8.89 -19.70
C GLU A 74 -15.26 -8.76 -19.10
N LYS A 75 -16.17 -8.07 -19.81
CA LYS A 75 -17.49 -7.67 -19.30
C LYS A 75 -18.43 -8.85 -19.03
N ASP A 76 -18.30 -9.92 -19.82
CA ASP A 76 -19.02 -11.18 -19.71
C ASP A 76 -18.45 -12.13 -18.65
N ARG A 77 -17.18 -11.93 -18.23
CA ARG A 77 -16.54 -12.75 -17.18
C ARG A 77 -16.74 -12.21 -15.76
N VAL A 78 -17.54 -11.16 -15.57
CA VAL A 78 -17.84 -10.55 -14.26
C VAL A 78 -18.52 -11.56 -13.32
N GLU A 79 -19.57 -12.24 -13.78
CA GLU A 79 -20.26 -13.25 -12.97
C GLU A 79 -19.37 -14.45 -12.65
N GLU A 80 -18.52 -14.86 -13.60
CA GLU A 80 -17.52 -15.91 -13.41
C GLU A 80 -16.51 -15.53 -12.32
N ALA A 81 -15.96 -14.31 -12.38
CA ALA A 81 -15.02 -13.79 -11.39
C ALA A 81 -15.64 -13.71 -9.99
N MET A 82 -16.89 -13.22 -9.90
CA MET A 82 -17.65 -13.12 -8.66
C MET A 82 -17.92 -14.51 -8.05
N HIS A 83 -18.35 -15.48 -8.86
CA HIS A 83 -18.61 -16.85 -8.40
C HIS A 83 -17.33 -17.56 -7.94
N ARG A 84 -16.26 -17.46 -8.73
CA ARG A 84 -14.93 -18.01 -8.38
C ARG A 84 -14.41 -17.40 -7.08
N PHE A 85 -14.50 -16.08 -6.91
CA PHE A 85 -14.05 -15.42 -5.67
C PHE A 85 -14.87 -15.85 -4.45
N ALA A 86 -16.20 -16.00 -4.59
CA ALA A 86 -17.04 -16.49 -3.48
C ALA A 86 -16.59 -17.88 -3.02
N LYS A 87 -16.30 -18.80 -3.96
CA LYS A 87 -15.72 -20.11 -3.64
C LYS A 87 -14.35 -20.00 -2.96
N TYR A 88 -13.46 -19.13 -3.44
CA TYR A 88 -12.15 -18.90 -2.80
C TYR A 88 -12.29 -18.33 -1.39
N ALA A 89 -13.29 -17.48 -1.14
CA ALA A 89 -13.61 -16.98 0.20
C ALA A 89 -14.03 -18.12 1.14
N GLU A 90 -14.92 -19.01 0.69
CA GLU A 90 -15.33 -20.20 1.46
C GLU A 90 -14.13 -21.12 1.77
N GLU A 91 -13.27 -21.40 0.79
CA GLU A 91 -12.00 -22.14 0.96
C GLU A 91 -11.04 -21.44 1.95
N CYS A 92 -11.23 -20.14 2.21
CA CYS A 92 -10.44 -19.33 3.13
C CYS A 92 -11.15 -19.00 4.46
N GLU A 93 -12.25 -19.69 4.82
CA GLU A 93 -13.02 -19.47 6.06
C GLU A 93 -13.64 -18.05 6.15
N MET A 94 -13.93 -17.49 4.98
CA MET A 94 -14.56 -16.19 4.77
C MET A 94 -15.86 -16.35 3.97
N ARG A 95 -16.69 -15.32 4.01
CA ARG A 95 -17.91 -15.23 3.18
C ARG A 95 -18.06 -13.84 2.59
N VAL A 96 -18.64 -13.77 1.40
CA VAL A 96 -19.09 -12.51 0.82
C VAL A 96 -20.37 -12.06 1.54
N LEU A 97 -20.44 -10.77 1.88
CA LEU A 97 -21.65 -10.09 2.33
C LEU A 97 -22.52 -9.70 1.13
N PHE A 98 -21.94 -8.92 0.23
CA PHE A 98 -22.55 -8.47 -1.02
C PHE A 98 -21.46 -8.04 -2.01
N TRP A 99 -21.87 -7.87 -3.26
CA TRP A 99 -21.09 -7.31 -4.35
C TRP A 99 -21.71 -6.00 -4.79
N ARG A 100 -20.89 -5.07 -5.27
CA ARG A 100 -21.31 -3.83 -5.94
C ARG A 100 -20.48 -3.64 -7.20
N LYS A 101 -21.10 -3.30 -8.32
CA LYS A 101 -20.36 -2.73 -9.46
C LYS A 101 -20.08 -1.26 -9.13
N ALA A 102 -18.85 -0.79 -9.32
CA ALA A 102 -18.54 0.61 -9.03
C ALA A 102 -19.23 1.52 -10.06
N ASP A 103 -19.82 2.62 -9.58
CA ASP A 103 -20.40 3.65 -10.43
C ASP A 103 -19.26 4.50 -11.01
N VAL A 104 -19.17 4.50 -12.35
CA VAL A 104 -18.04 5.05 -13.10
C VAL A 104 -18.52 5.88 -14.29
N ASN A 105 -17.83 7.00 -14.53
CA ASN A 105 -18.14 7.93 -15.60
C ASN A 105 -17.12 7.79 -16.76
N ASN A 106 -17.38 6.83 -17.64
CA ASN A 106 -16.53 6.50 -18.80
C ASN A 106 -16.36 7.67 -19.79
N SER A 107 -17.16 8.74 -19.70
CA SER A 107 -17.00 9.92 -20.56
C SER A 107 -15.74 10.74 -20.28
N GLN A 108 -15.07 10.47 -19.15
CA GLN A 108 -13.90 11.24 -18.70
C GLN A 108 -12.57 10.70 -19.24
N ILE A 109 -12.52 9.50 -19.82
CA ILE A 109 -11.27 8.83 -20.21
C ILE A 109 -11.03 8.83 -21.71
N GLY A 110 -9.76 9.01 -22.11
CA GLY A 110 -9.33 8.94 -23.51
C GLY A 110 -9.54 7.56 -24.15
N VAL A 111 -9.54 7.51 -25.49
CA VAL A 111 -9.89 6.32 -26.28
C VAL A 111 -9.00 5.12 -25.95
N VAL A 112 -7.70 5.36 -25.71
CA VAL A 112 -6.76 4.28 -25.38
C VAL A 112 -7.04 3.70 -24.00
N ALA A 113 -7.32 4.54 -22.99
CA ALA A 113 -7.73 4.09 -21.66
C ALA A 113 -9.05 3.29 -21.72
N ALA A 114 -10.05 3.78 -22.46
CA ALA A 114 -11.35 3.14 -22.66
C ALA A 114 -11.24 1.76 -23.36
N SER A 115 -10.31 1.60 -24.30
CA SER A 115 -10.10 0.33 -25.02
C SER A 115 -9.63 -0.84 -24.14
N ALA A 116 -9.06 -0.53 -22.97
CA ALA A 116 -8.54 -1.49 -22.00
C ALA A 116 -9.22 -1.37 -20.63
N GLU A 117 -10.38 -0.69 -20.57
CA GLU A 117 -11.11 -0.41 -19.33
C GLU A 117 -11.72 -1.70 -18.73
N PRO A 118 -11.32 -2.09 -17.51
CA PRO A 118 -11.88 -3.23 -16.83
C PRO A 118 -13.21 -2.89 -16.17
N VAL A 119 -14.09 -3.88 -15.99
CA VAL A 119 -15.24 -3.71 -15.11
C VAL A 119 -14.73 -3.63 -13.67
N THR A 120 -14.94 -2.46 -13.06
CA THR A 120 -14.57 -2.26 -11.65
C THR A 120 -15.68 -2.78 -10.73
N VAL A 121 -15.31 -3.71 -9.86
CA VAL A 121 -16.25 -4.39 -8.94
C VAL A 121 -15.71 -4.32 -7.51
N GLN A 122 -16.59 -3.97 -6.57
CA GLN A 122 -16.36 -4.01 -5.14
C GLN A 122 -16.94 -5.29 -4.53
N VAL A 123 -16.20 -5.91 -3.61
CA VAL A 123 -16.68 -7.02 -2.78
C VAL A 123 -16.56 -6.64 -1.31
N PHE A 124 -17.56 -7.03 -0.52
CA PHE A 124 -17.51 -6.89 0.93
C PHE A 124 -17.46 -8.29 1.54
N VAL A 125 -16.43 -8.58 2.34
CA VAL A 125 -16.21 -9.90 2.95
C VAL A 125 -16.09 -9.81 4.47
N VAL A 126 -16.48 -10.89 5.14
CA VAL A 126 -16.34 -11.07 6.59
C VAL A 126 -15.85 -12.49 6.87
N SER A 127 -15.45 -12.79 8.10
CA SER A 127 -15.20 -14.19 8.47
C SER A 127 -16.52 -14.99 8.49
N SER A 128 -16.45 -16.26 8.15
CA SER A 128 -17.59 -17.19 8.25
C SER A 128 -17.88 -17.57 9.71
N GLU A 129 -16.88 -17.49 10.58
CA GLU A 129 -17.04 -17.72 12.01
C GLU A 129 -17.48 -16.45 12.74
N LYS A 130 -18.37 -16.59 13.73
CA LYS A 130 -18.62 -15.56 14.74
C LYS A 130 -17.48 -15.57 15.77
N GLU A 131 -16.27 -15.19 15.34
CA GLU A 131 -15.11 -15.11 16.24
C GLU A 131 -15.35 -14.06 17.33
N GLY A 132 -15.53 -14.51 18.58
CA GLY A 132 -15.71 -13.62 19.74
C GLY A 132 -14.45 -12.90 20.22
N ASP A 133 -13.41 -12.80 19.39
CA ASP A 133 -12.14 -12.13 19.73
C ASP A 133 -11.50 -11.49 18.48
N PHE A 134 -12.20 -10.49 17.91
CA PHE A 134 -11.74 -9.63 16.81
C PHE A 134 -10.53 -8.74 17.20
N LYS A 135 -9.45 -9.32 17.74
CA LYS A 135 -8.16 -8.64 17.96
C LYS A 135 -7.39 -8.52 16.65
N ASN A 136 -8.00 -7.84 15.68
CA ASN A 136 -7.52 -7.33 14.38
C ASN A 136 -6.61 -8.23 13.53
N MET A 137 -5.44 -8.64 14.02
CA MET A 137 -4.41 -9.31 13.22
C MET A 137 -4.87 -10.66 12.64
N LYS A 138 -5.67 -11.46 13.35
CA LYS A 138 -6.20 -12.73 12.80
C LYS A 138 -7.06 -12.51 11.56
N PHE A 139 -8.01 -11.57 11.65
CA PHE A 139 -8.89 -11.24 10.54
C PHE A 139 -8.11 -10.63 9.37
N VAL A 140 -7.22 -9.67 9.64
CA VAL A 140 -6.31 -9.08 8.65
C VAL A 140 -5.48 -10.16 7.93
N CYS A 141 -4.96 -11.15 8.66
CA CYS A 141 -4.23 -12.28 8.06
C CYS A 141 -5.13 -13.18 7.21
N LYS A 142 -6.38 -13.47 7.62
CA LYS A 142 -7.36 -14.20 6.78
C LYS A 142 -7.68 -13.42 5.49
N VAL A 143 -7.87 -12.10 5.57
CA VAL A 143 -8.13 -11.21 4.43
C VAL A 143 -6.94 -11.19 3.46
N PHE A 144 -5.71 -11.02 3.97
CA PHE A 144 -4.48 -11.10 3.17
C PHE A 144 -4.32 -12.46 2.50
N PHE A 145 -4.59 -13.55 3.23
CA PHE A 145 -4.54 -14.90 2.69
C PHE A 145 -5.52 -15.08 1.54
N LEU A 146 -6.80 -14.71 1.73
CA LEU A 146 -7.82 -14.74 0.69
C LEU A 146 -7.38 -13.93 -0.54
N ARG A 147 -6.85 -12.71 -0.34
CA ARG A 147 -6.34 -11.89 -1.46
C ARG A 147 -5.24 -12.61 -2.24
N LYS A 148 -4.21 -13.12 -1.57
CA LYS A 148 -3.10 -13.81 -2.23
C LYS A 148 -3.55 -15.08 -2.93
N TYR A 149 -4.35 -15.91 -2.26
CA TYR A 149 -4.89 -17.13 -2.82
C TYR A 149 -5.74 -16.87 -4.07
N ALA A 150 -6.66 -15.90 -4.00
CA ALA A 150 -7.47 -15.50 -5.14
C ALA A 150 -6.63 -14.89 -6.28
N SER A 151 -5.61 -14.07 -5.97
CA SER A 151 -4.71 -13.48 -6.98
C SER A 151 -4.00 -14.57 -7.78
N HIS A 152 -3.42 -15.58 -7.12
CA HIS A 152 -2.74 -16.70 -7.79
C HIS A 152 -3.67 -17.53 -8.68
N LYS A 153 -4.93 -17.71 -8.25
CA LYS A 153 -5.94 -18.41 -9.06
C LYS A 153 -6.37 -17.58 -10.28
N PHE A 154 -6.56 -16.28 -10.12
CA PHE A 154 -6.99 -15.40 -11.22
C PHE A 154 -5.88 -15.10 -12.22
N GLU A 155 -4.61 -15.06 -11.78
CA GLU A 155 -3.44 -14.93 -12.65
C GLU A 155 -3.33 -16.09 -13.66
N THR A 156 -3.80 -17.29 -13.29
CA THR A 156 -3.77 -18.47 -14.18
C THR A 156 -4.73 -18.36 -15.37
N ASP A 157 -5.85 -17.64 -15.21
CA ASP A 157 -6.94 -17.54 -16.19
C ASP A 157 -7.16 -16.10 -16.72
N GLU A 158 -6.23 -15.19 -16.40
CA GLU A 158 -6.22 -13.75 -16.69
C GLU A 158 -7.58 -13.02 -16.47
N ILE A 159 -8.39 -13.49 -15.54
CA ILE A 159 -9.79 -13.05 -15.41
C ILE A 159 -9.95 -11.73 -14.64
N ALA A 160 -9.19 -11.54 -13.57
CA ALA A 160 -9.33 -10.38 -12.69
C ALA A 160 -8.04 -10.01 -11.95
N TYR A 161 -7.83 -8.72 -11.72
CA TYR A 161 -6.76 -8.17 -10.87
C TYR A 161 -7.35 -7.53 -9.61
N ILE A 162 -6.82 -7.90 -8.45
CA ILE A 162 -7.24 -7.35 -7.15
C ILE A 162 -6.35 -6.16 -6.80
N CYS A 163 -6.93 -4.94 -6.91
CA CYS A 163 -6.27 -3.67 -6.62
C CYS A 163 -5.97 -3.52 -5.13
N SER A 164 -6.97 -3.82 -4.30
CA SER A 164 -6.88 -3.86 -2.83
C SER A 164 -7.88 -4.89 -2.31
N LEU A 165 -7.58 -5.54 -1.18
CA LEU A 165 -8.56 -6.27 -0.37
C LEU A 165 -8.08 -6.15 1.09
N SER A 166 -8.78 -5.35 1.88
CA SER A 166 -8.29 -4.87 3.18
C SER A 166 -9.44 -4.39 4.08
N PRO A 167 -9.32 -4.55 5.42
CA PRO A 167 -10.27 -3.98 6.38
C PRO A 167 -9.97 -2.52 6.74
N ASN A 168 -8.80 -2.00 6.36
CA ASN A 168 -8.32 -0.68 6.80
C ASN A 168 -8.16 0.32 5.65
N THR A 169 -8.01 -0.16 4.41
CA THR A 169 -7.60 0.65 3.26
C THR A 169 -8.33 0.26 1.98
N VAL A 170 -8.56 1.23 1.10
CA VAL A 170 -9.12 1.00 -0.24
C VAL A 170 -8.37 1.85 -1.28
N VAL A 171 -8.19 1.29 -2.48
CA VAL A 171 -7.47 1.93 -3.58
C VAL A 171 -8.41 2.16 -4.77
N TYR A 172 -8.57 3.41 -5.15
CA TYR A 172 -9.22 3.85 -6.38
C TYR A 172 -8.13 4.29 -7.35
N LYS A 173 -7.97 3.60 -8.48
CA LYS A 173 -6.90 3.87 -9.46
C LYS A 173 -7.35 3.52 -10.87
N GLY A 174 -6.57 3.89 -11.88
CA GLY A 174 -6.84 3.54 -13.27
C GLY A 174 -5.95 4.30 -14.24
N MET A 175 -6.24 4.17 -15.54
CA MET A 175 -5.55 4.92 -16.59
C MET A 175 -6.14 6.32 -16.73
N PHE A 176 -5.66 7.21 -15.87
CA PHE A 176 -6.14 8.57 -15.74
C PHE A 176 -4.97 9.56 -15.79
N THR A 177 -5.25 10.76 -16.29
CA THR A 177 -4.54 11.98 -15.90
C THR A 177 -4.86 12.32 -14.44
N SER A 178 -4.16 13.30 -13.85
CA SER A 178 -4.39 13.72 -12.46
C SER A 178 -5.81 14.18 -12.16
N ARG A 179 -6.52 14.74 -13.16
CA ARG A 179 -7.88 15.30 -13.02
C ARG A 179 -8.95 14.22 -13.09
N GLN A 180 -8.87 13.36 -14.11
CA GLN A 180 -9.91 12.38 -14.46
C GLN A 180 -10.25 11.41 -13.32
N LEU A 181 -9.31 11.11 -12.41
CA LEU A 181 -9.53 10.19 -11.28
C LEU A 181 -10.81 10.53 -10.47
N TRP A 182 -11.02 11.81 -10.18
CA TRP A 182 -12.08 12.28 -9.29
C TRP A 182 -13.43 12.37 -10.00
N ASP A 183 -13.41 12.73 -11.29
CA ASP A 183 -14.61 12.83 -12.13
C ASP A 183 -15.07 11.45 -12.64
N TYR A 184 -14.16 10.47 -12.71
CA TYR A 184 -14.44 9.10 -13.15
C TYR A 184 -15.12 8.26 -12.06
N PHE A 185 -14.66 8.28 -10.81
CA PHE A 185 -15.28 7.49 -9.73
C PHE A 185 -16.30 8.33 -8.95
N GLU A 186 -17.59 8.07 -9.12
CA GLU A 186 -18.66 8.79 -8.43
C GLU A 186 -18.56 8.64 -6.89
N ASP A 187 -18.03 7.52 -6.41
CA ASP A 187 -17.69 7.29 -4.99
C ASP A 187 -16.90 8.47 -4.40
N LEU A 188 -15.88 8.98 -5.11
CA LEU A 188 -14.97 10.02 -4.62
C LEU A 188 -15.61 11.41 -4.55
N GLN A 189 -16.77 11.61 -5.18
CA GLN A 189 -17.55 12.84 -5.14
C GLN A 189 -18.63 12.81 -4.04
N SER A 190 -18.86 11.65 -3.42
CA SER A 190 -19.89 11.49 -2.39
C SER A 190 -19.51 12.24 -1.09
N PRO A 191 -20.40 13.04 -0.49
CA PRO A 191 -20.15 13.68 0.80
C PRO A 191 -20.03 12.67 1.96
N ASP A 192 -20.45 11.43 1.74
CA ASP A 192 -20.26 10.31 2.67
C ASP A 192 -18.86 9.67 2.55
N PHE A 193 -18.04 10.06 1.56
CA PHE A 193 -16.64 9.61 1.45
C PHE A 193 -15.76 10.35 2.46
N LYS A 194 -15.86 9.95 3.72
CA LYS A 194 -14.99 10.45 4.79
C LYS A 194 -13.80 9.53 4.98
N THR A 195 -12.61 10.09 5.07
CA THR A 195 -11.40 9.31 5.31
C THR A 195 -10.41 10.08 6.18
N HIS A 196 -9.57 9.33 6.89
CA HIS A 196 -8.58 9.87 7.82
C HIS A 196 -7.22 10.12 7.16
N PHE A 197 -6.96 9.56 5.98
CA PHE A 197 -5.75 9.87 5.18
C PHE A 197 -6.00 9.67 3.69
N ALA A 198 -5.14 10.26 2.86
CA ALA A 198 -5.05 9.94 1.44
C ALA A 198 -3.59 9.89 0.96
N ILE A 199 -3.28 8.90 0.12
CA ILE A 199 -2.03 8.80 -0.64
C ILE A 199 -2.39 8.90 -2.11
N VAL A 200 -1.94 9.95 -2.81
CA VAL A 200 -2.17 10.09 -4.26
C VAL A 200 -0.89 9.93 -5.06
N HIS A 201 -1.04 9.34 -6.24
CA HIS A 201 0.03 9.11 -7.18
C HIS A 201 -0.42 9.49 -8.60
N ASN A 202 0.49 10.10 -9.34
CA ASN A 202 0.41 10.30 -10.78
C ASN A 202 1.67 9.66 -11.36
N ARG A 203 1.49 8.74 -12.31
CA ARG A 203 2.54 7.89 -12.87
C ARG A 203 3.14 8.53 -14.12
N PHE A 204 4.39 8.18 -14.37
CA PHE A 204 5.09 8.40 -15.64
C PHE A 204 5.62 7.04 -16.11
N SER A 205 5.44 6.73 -17.38
CA SER A 205 5.71 5.46 -18.04
C SER A 205 6.62 5.67 -19.23
N THR A 206 7.51 4.72 -19.48
CA THR A 206 8.18 4.57 -20.79
C THR A 206 7.47 3.55 -21.69
N ASN A 207 6.40 2.92 -21.21
CA ASN A 207 5.58 1.96 -21.96
C ASN A 207 4.33 2.63 -22.50
N THR A 208 4.03 2.43 -23.78
CA THR A 208 2.82 2.92 -24.49
C THR A 208 1.63 1.96 -24.43
N PHE A 209 1.79 0.76 -23.84
CA PHE A 209 0.71 -0.21 -23.73
C PHE A 209 -0.22 0.11 -22.55
N PRO A 210 -1.55 0.18 -22.77
CA PRO A 210 -2.50 0.47 -21.71
C PRO A 210 -2.53 -0.65 -20.66
N SER A 211 -2.48 -0.28 -19.37
CA SER A 211 -2.50 -1.22 -18.26
C SER A 211 -3.02 -0.55 -16.98
N TRP A 212 -4.32 -0.71 -16.73
CA TRP A 212 -5.02 -0.18 -15.55
C TRP A 212 -4.46 -0.70 -14.23
N SER A 213 -4.08 -1.98 -14.16
CA SER A 213 -3.51 -2.61 -12.96
C SER A 213 -2.16 -2.01 -12.54
N ARG A 214 -1.37 -1.49 -13.49
CA ARG A 214 -0.07 -0.86 -13.26
C ARG A 214 -0.14 0.57 -12.72
N ALA A 215 -1.32 1.18 -12.67
CA ALA A 215 -1.53 2.43 -11.95
C ALA A 215 -1.17 2.27 -10.46
N HIS A 216 -0.87 3.40 -9.81
CA HIS A 216 -0.59 3.49 -8.38
C HIS A 216 -1.73 4.22 -7.65
N PRO A 217 -1.87 4.07 -6.32
CA PRO A 217 -1.07 3.22 -5.43
C PRO A 217 -1.17 1.70 -5.68
N GLN A 218 -0.25 0.96 -5.08
CA GLN A 218 -0.35 -0.49 -4.90
C GLN A 218 -1.07 -0.77 -3.55
N ARG A 219 -0.95 -1.97 -2.99
CA ARG A 219 -1.81 -2.41 -1.86
C ARG A 219 -1.40 -1.79 -0.52
N MET A 220 -0.11 -1.55 -0.33
CA MET A 220 0.46 -0.89 0.85
C MET A 220 1.32 0.33 0.52
N MET A 221 1.69 0.56 -0.74
CA MET A 221 2.65 1.60 -1.09
C MET A 221 2.39 2.35 -2.40
N ALA A 222 3.00 3.54 -2.49
CA ALA A 222 3.19 4.29 -3.72
C ALA A 222 4.69 4.58 -3.89
N HIS A 223 5.19 4.53 -5.12
CA HIS A 223 6.62 4.67 -5.43
C HIS A 223 6.85 5.78 -6.45
N ASN A 224 7.71 6.76 -6.14
CA ASN A 224 8.29 7.63 -7.14
C ASN A 224 9.77 7.29 -7.26
N GLY A 225 10.13 6.55 -8.31
CA GLY A 225 11.46 5.99 -8.39
C GLY A 225 11.63 4.92 -9.45
N GLU A 226 12.75 4.21 -9.35
CA GLU A 226 13.07 2.99 -10.09
C GLU A 226 13.96 2.10 -9.20
N ILE A 227 13.66 0.80 -9.11
CA ILE A 227 14.43 -0.13 -8.28
C ILE A 227 15.47 -0.87 -9.12
N ASN A 228 16.72 -0.41 -9.06
CA ASN A 228 17.81 -0.87 -9.91
C ASN A 228 18.32 -2.27 -9.51
N THR A 229 18.10 -2.72 -8.25
CA THR A 229 18.49 -4.07 -7.80
C THR A 229 17.45 -5.16 -8.06
N LEU A 230 16.31 -4.82 -8.69
CA LEU A 230 15.11 -5.66 -8.82
C LEU A 230 15.36 -7.15 -9.15
N ARG A 231 16.14 -7.44 -10.20
CA ARG A 231 16.37 -8.84 -10.65
C ARG A 231 17.08 -9.68 -9.57
N GLY A 232 17.98 -9.08 -8.80
CA GLY A 232 18.61 -9.73 -7.66
C GLY A 232 17.56 -10.02 -6.57
N ASN A 233 16.84 -8.99 -6.16
CA ASN A 233 15.89 -9.07 -5.05
C ASN A 233 14.76 -10.08 -5.31
N VAL A 234 14.21 -10.11 -6.53
CA VAL A 234 13.18 -11.08 -6.95
C VAL A 234 13.72 -12.52 -6.88
N ASN A 235 14.95 -12.75 -7.33
CA ASN A 235 15.59 -14.07 -7.28
C ASN A 235 15.87 -14.50 -5.82
N TYR A 236 16.36 -13.59 -4.98
CA TYR A 236 16.58 -13.87 -3.55
C TYR A 236 15.27 -14.15 -2.80
N ALA A 237 14.22 -13.33 -3.03
CA ALA A 237 12.89 -13.57 -2.47
C ALA A 237 12.37 -14.96 -2.86
N ARG A 238 12.44 -15.33 -4.15
CA ARG A 238 12.05 -16.65 -4.65
C ARG A 238 12.86 -17.79 -4.03
N ALA A 239 14.18 -17.64 -3.94
CA ALA A 239 15.08 -18.66 -3.40
C ALA A 239 14.81 -18.95 -1.91
N ARG A 240 14.47 -17.92 -1.13
CA ARG A 240 14.18 -18.07 0.30
C ARG A 240 12.81 -18.69 0.62
N GLN A 241 11.86 -18.71 -0.32
CA GLN A 241 10.50 -19.26 -0.08
C GLN A 241 10.49 -20.66 0.53
N ALA A 242 11.44 -21.53 0.14
CA ALA A 242 11.54 -22.90 0.63
C ALA A 242 12.03 -23.03 2.10
N LEU A 243 12.57 -21.95 2.67
CA LEU A 243 13.14 -21.89 4.04
C LEU A 243 12.31 -21.01 4.99
N MET A 244 11.15 -20.53 4.53
CA MET A 244 10.31 -19.60 5.28
C MET A 244 9.27 -20.34 6.12
N GLU A 245 9.12 -19.94 7.38
CA GLU A 245 8.15 -20.51 8.34
C GLU A 245 7.38 -19.41 9.06
N SER A 246 6.04 -19.50 9.14
CA SER A 246 5.21 -18.47 9.78
C SER A 246 4.46 -19.04 10.99
N THR A 247 4.58 -18.37 12.14
CA THR A 247 3.71 -18.63 13.30
C THR A 247 2.24 -18.29 13.02
N ARG A 248 1.97 -17.35 12.10
CA ARG A 248 0.61 -16.90 11.74
C ARG A 248 -0.07 -17.81 10.72
N PHE A 249 0.67 -18.36 9.76
CA PHE A 249 0.11 -19.16 8.66
C PHE A 249 0.42 -20.67 8.72
N GLY A 250 1.45 -21.09 9.47
CA GLY A 250 1.88 -22.49 9.54
C GLY A 250 2.05 -23.12 8.15
N GLU A 251 1.53 -24.33 7.97
CA GLU A 251 1.53 -25.05 6.69
C GLU A 251 0.82 -24.30 5.54
N ARG A 252 -0.15 -23.42 5.83
CA ARG A 252 -0.84 -22.63 4.79
C ARG A 252 0.08 -21.60 4.13
N LEU A 253 1.23 -21.26 4.73
CA LEU A 253 2.23 -20.35 4.14
C LEU A 253 2.62 -20.75 2.72
N LYS A 254 2.72 -22.06 2.44
CA LYS A 254 3.08 -22.60 1.11
C LYS A 254 2.09 -22.19 0.01
N GLN A 255 0.83 -21.88 0.37
CA GLN A 255 -0.22 -21.45 -0.56
C GLN A 255 -0.15 -19.95 -0.89
N LEU A 256 0.66 -19.17 -0.18
CA LEU A 256 0.94 -17.77 -0.47
C LEU A 256 2.03 -17.59 -1.55
N PHE A 257 2.72 -18.67 -1.95
CA PHE A 257 3.77 -18.62 -2.94
C PHE A 257 3.23 -18.72 -4.38
N PRO A 258 3.83 -18.00 -5.35
CA PRO A 258 5.01 -17.13 -5.22
C PRO A 258 4.72 -15.82 -4.47
N ILE A 259 5.70 -15.32 -3.71
CA ILE A 259 5.56 -14.06 -2.96
C ILE A 259 5.30 -12.89 -3.92
N ILE A 260 6.04 -12.88 -5.02
CA ILE A 260 5.97 -11.86 -6.07
C ILE A 260 5.17 -12.45 -7.24
N GLU A 261 4.00 -11.87 -7.49
CA GLU A 261 3.14 -12.13 -8.66
C GLU A 261 3.92 -11.87 -9.97
N SER A 262 3.59 -12.57 -11.06
CA SER A 262 4.29 -12.38 -12.34
C SER A 262 3.81 -11.13 -13.09
N GLY A 263 4.56 -10.68 -14.09
CA GLY A 263 4.21 -9.49 -14.90
C GLY A 263 4.24 -8.14 -14.16
N MET A 264 4.52 -8.12 -12.85
CA MET A 264 4.52 -6.92 -12.01
C MET A 264 5.62 -5.92 -12.38
N SER A 265 5.37 -4.63 -12.10
CA SER A 265 6.41 -3.58 -12.14
C SER A 265 7.41 -3.76 -10.99
N ASP A 266 8.54 -3.05 -11.05
CA ASP A 266 9.51 -2.96 -9.95
C ASP A 266 8.85 -2.64 -8.59
N SER A 267 7.89 -1.72 -8.64
CA SER A 267 7.12 -1.17 -7.54
C SER A 267 6.06 -2.15 -7.05
N GLY A 268 5.45 -2.91 -7.98
CA GLY A 268 4.54 -4.00 -7.66
C GLY A 268 5.24 -5.18 -7.00
N CYS A 269 6.46 -5.51 -7.44
CA CYS A 269 7.33 -6.50 -6.82
C CYS A 269 7.73 -6.09 -5.38
N PHE A 270 8.04 -4.80 -5.17
CA PHE A 270 8.31 -4.26 -3.84
C PHE A 270 7.07 -4.34 -2.94
N ASP A 271 5.92 -3.88 -3.41
CA ASP A 271 4.64 -3.93 -2.66
C ASP A 271 4.27 -5.37 -2.25
N ASN A 272 4.42 -6.32 -3.17
CA ASN A 272 4.19 -7.75 -2.91
C ASN A 272 5.06 -8.30 -1.77
N LEU A 273 6.35 -7.94 -1.72
CA LEU A 273 7.25 -8.39 -0.67
C LEU A 273 7.02 -7.63 0.65
N LEU A 274 6.76 -6.32 0.58
CA LEU A 274 6.40 -5.48 1.73
C LEU A 274 5.18 -6.06 2.45
N GLU A 275 4.10 -6.31 1.69
CA GLU A 275 2.83 -6.84 2.18
C GLU A 275 2.99 -8.22 2.80
N PHE A 276 3.73 -9.11 2.13
CA PHE A 276 4.04 -10.44 2.63
C PHE A 276 4.86 -10.40 3.93
N LEU A 277 5.90 -9.55 4.02
CA LEU A 277 6.70 -9.42 5.24
C LEU A 277 5.87 -8.84 6.41
N CYS A 278 4.98 -7.87 6.17
CA CYS A 278 4.12 -7.29 7.21
C CYS A 278 3.11 -8.29 7.78
N TYR A 279 2.43 -9.06 6.93
CA TYR A 279 1.37 -9.97 7.38
C TYR A 279 1.87 -11.34 7.79
N CYS A 280 2.94 -11.85 7.21
CA CYS A 280 3.47 -13.16 7.58
C CYS A 280 4.35 -13.10 8.84
N SER A 281 5.13 -12.02 9.06
CA SER A 281 6.04 -11.90 10.22
C SER A 281 5.46 -11.09 11.38
N THR A 282 6.12 -11.10 12.54
CA THR A 282 5.72 -10.31 13.72
C THR A 282 6.17 -8.84 13.70
N ARG A 283 6.77 -8.38 12.58
CA ARG A 283 7.29 -7.01 12.39
C ARG A 283 6.19 -5.98 12.18
N SER A 284 6.48 -4.73 12.53
CA SER A 284 5.62 -3.59 12.18
C SER A 284 5.90 -3.09 10.75
N LEU A 285 4.95 -2.41 10.10
CA LEU A 285 5.18 -1.81 8.78
C LEU A 285 6.45 -0.91 8.74
N PRO A 286 6.72 -0.05 9.74
CA PRO A 286 7.94 0.76 9.74
C PRO A 286 9.23 -0.07 9.83
N GLU A 287 9.22 -1.15 10.63
CA GLU A 287 10.34 -2.09 10.77
C GLU A 287 10.64 -2.83 9.46
N VAL A 288 9.61 -3.27 8.74
CA VAL A 288 9.77 -3.88 7.41
C VAL A 288 10.30 -2.86 6.39
N VAL A 289 9.76 -1.64 6.37
CA VAL A 289 10.20 -0.58 5.44
C VAL A 289 11.67 -0.22 5.63
N ILE A 290 12.15 0.00 6.86
CA ILE A 290 13.57 0.30 7.10
C ILE A 290 14.49 -0.91 6.88
N SER A 291 13.95 -2.13 6.88
CA SER A 291 14.70 -3.34 6.51
C SER A 291 14.85 -3.46 4.98
N MET A 292 13.80 -3.09 4.22
CA MET A 292 13.82 -3.07 2.75
C MET A 292 14.62 -1.90 2.18
N ILE A 293 14.55 -0.72 2.81
CA ILE A 293 15.24 0.52 2.41
C ILE A 293 16.08 1.04 3.60
N PRO A 294 17.20 0.38 3.94
CA PRO A 294 18.03 0.76 5.08
C PRO A 294 18.91 2.00 4.80
N GLU A 295 19.17 2.78 5.86
CA GLU A 295 20.14 3.90 5.87
C GLU A 295 21.54 3.44 5.39
N ALA A 296 22.39 4.38 4.98
CA ALA A 296 23.77 4.12 4.58
C ALA A 296 24.68 3.80 5.79
N TRP A 297 24.48 2.64 6.41
CA TRP A 297 25.03 2.29 7.73
C TRP A 297 26.49 1.78 7.75
N GLN A 298 27.01 1.30 6.61
CA GLN A 298 28.28 0.57 6.58
C GLN A 298 29.50 1.44 6.89
N ALA A 299 29.52 2.69 6.41
CA ALA A 299 30.64 3.62 6.53
C ALA A 299 30.32 4.86 7.40
N ASP A 300 29.11 4.94 7.99
CA ASP A 300 28.74 6.03 8.88
C ASP A 300 29.28 5.75 10.29
N GLU A 301 30.43 6.33 10.65
CA GLU A 301 31.02 6.20 11.99
C GLU A 301 30.18 6.88 13.09
N ALA A 302 29.36 7.88 12.74
CA ALA A 302 28.50 8.60 13.70
C ALA A 302 27.20 7.85 14.03
N MET A 303 26.86 6.80 13.28
CA MET A 303 25.67 5.99 13.54
C MET A 303 25.73 5.30 14.92
N PRO A 304 24.69 5.46 15.78
CA PRO A 304 24.59 4.75 17.05
C PRO A 304 24.69 3.22 16.88
N GLU A 305 25.38 2.58 17.82
CA GLU A 305 25.73 1.16 17.72
C GLU A 305 24.51 0.23 17.59
N HIS A 306 23.45 0.48 18.38
CA HIS A 306 22.19 -0.28 18.29
C HIS A 306 21.59 -0.25 16.87
N LYS A 307 21.64 0.92 16.20
CA LYS A 307 21.11 1.11 14.85
C LYS A 307 22.01 0.43 13.81
N ARG A 308 23.33 0.50 13.97
CA ARG A 308 24.30 -0.23 13.12
C ARG A 308 24.10 -1.75 13.24
N CYS A 309 23.92 -2.27 14.45
CA CYS A 309 23.62 -3.68 14.70
C CYS A 309 22.29 -4.11 14.08
N PHE A 310 21.22 -3.32 14.24
CA PHE A 310 19.94 -3.55 13.56
C PHE A 310 20.12 -3.67 12.04
N TYR A 311 20.79 -2.71 11.39
CA TYR A 311 20.96 -2.77 9.93
C TYR A 311 21.90 -3.89 9.46
N LYS A 312 22.93 -4.24 10.25
CA LYS A 312 23.80 -5.39 9.97
C LYS A 312 23.05 -6.72 10.06
N TRP A 313 22.12 -6.85 10.99
CA TRP A 313 21.22 -8.00 11.11
C TRP A 313 20.16 -8.02 10.00
N ALA A 314 19.49 -6.89 9.72
CA ALA A 314 18.51 -6.81 8.63
C ALA A 314 19.13 -7.19 7.27
N ALA A 315 20.36 -6.74 7.02
CA ALA A 315 21.11 -7.06 5.81
C ALA A 315 21.56 -8.53 5.68
N SER A 316 21.52 -9.34 6.76
CA SER A 316 21.73 -10.80 6.66
C SER A 316 20.46 -11.56 6.28
N LEU A 317 19.29 -10.97 6.54
CA LEU A 317 17.97 -11.54 6.23
C LEU A 317 17.43 -11.10 4.86
N LEU A 318 17.69 -9.85 4.46
CA LEU A 318 17.07 -9.20 3.31
C LEU A 318 18.02 -8.23 2.61
N GLU A 319 18.14 -8.37 1.29
CA GLU A 319 18.90 -7.45 0.45
C GLU A 319 18.17 -6.09 0.31
N PRO A 320 18.90 -4.96 0.34
CA PRO A 320 18.32 -3.65 0.07
C PRO A 320 17.68 -3.57 -1.32
N TRP A 321 16.44 -3.09 -1.35
CA TRP A 321 15.76 -2.70 -2.59
C TRP A 321 16.20 -1.29 -2.96
N ASP A 322 17.32 -1.21 -3.68
CA ASP A 322 18.09 0.01 -3.92
C ASP A 322 17.83 0.59 -5.32
N GLY A 323 18.03 1.90 -5.44
CA GLY A 323 17.64 2.71 -6.60
C GLY A 323 17.06 4.07 -6.16
N PRO A 324 16.87 5.03 -7.09
CA PRO A 324 16.31 6.33 -6.75
C PRO A 324 14.86 6.18 -6.31
N ALA A 325 14.54 6.34 -5.02
CA ALA A 325 13.22 6.02 -4.49
C ALA A 325 12.74 7.04 -3.44
N LEU A 326 11.52 7.56 -3.66
CA LEU A 326 10.64 7.98 -2.58
C LEU A 326 9.54 6.92 -2.50
N VAL A 327 9.44 6.23 -1.36
CA VAL A 327 8.37 5.28 -1.09
C VAL A 327 7.46 5.89 -0.03
N VAL A 328 6.17 5.95 -0.35
CA VAL A 328 5.09 6.29 0.55
C VAL A 328 4.33 5.02 0.87
N PHE A 329 3.93 4.81 2.12
CA PHE A 329 3.33 3.56 2.56
C PHE A 329 2.24 3.77 3.61
N SER A 330 1.27 2.84 3.68
CA SER A 330 0.25 2.78 4.73
C SER A 330 -0.30 1.35 4.94
N ASP A 331 -0.57 0.97 6.19
CA ASP A 331 -1.41 -0.17 6.57
C ASP A 331 -2.82 0.25 7.06
N GLY A 332 -3.11 1.55 6.97
CA GLY A 332 -4.30 2.21 7.48
C GLY A 332 -4.19 2.73 8.92
N ARG A 333 -3.21 2.28 9.71
CA ARG A 333 -2.82 2.90 10.98
C ARG A 333 -1.60 3.79 10.79
N TYR A 334 -0.49 3.18 10.41
CA TYR A 334 0.74 3.88 10.12
C TYR A 334 0.69 4.39 8.71
N ILE A 335 1.19 5.60 8.52
CA ILE A 335 1.33 6.22 7.23
C ILE A 335 2.60 7.04 7.22
N GLY A 336 3.41 6.84 6.18
CA GLY A 336 4.74 7.43 6.15
C GLY A 336 5.36 7.49 4.78
N ALA A 337 6.56 8.06 4.77
CA ALA A 337 7.42 8.17 3.62
C ALA A 337 8.87 7.91 4.02
N ILE A 338 9.60 7.22 3.17
CA ILE A 338 11.04 7.01 3.26
C ILE A 338 11.70 7.38 1.93
N LEU A 339 12.90 7.94 2.01
CA LEU A 339 13.79 8.10 0.86
C LEU A 339 14.81 6.97 0.82
N ASP A 340 15.25 6.65 -0.40
CA ASP A 340 16.44 5.84 -0.62
C ASP A 340 17.65 6.39 0.16
N ARG A 341 18.64 5.51 0.37
CA ARG A 341 19.85 5.79 1.16
C ARG A 341 20.68 6.98 0.69
N ASN A 342 20.52 7.41 -0.57
CA ASN A 342 21.20 8.55 -1.17
C ASN A 342 20.27 9.79 -1.28
N GLY A 343 18.95 9.63 -1.09
CA GLY A 343 17.94 10.66 -1.17
C GLY A 343 17.81 11.28 -2.56
N LEU A 344 17.81 10.43 -3.59
CA LEU A 344 17.84 10.82 -5.01
C LEU A 344 16.50 11.39 -5.51
N ARG A 345 15.44 11.27 -4.71
CA ARG A 345 14.12 11.86 -4.98
C ARG A 345 13.82 13.02 -4.01
N PRO A 346 13.16 14.10 -4.48
CA PRO A 346 12.77 15.18 -3.59
C PRO A 346 11.54 14.76 -2.77
N ALA A 347 11.57 15.05 -1.47
CA ALA A 347 10.42 14.97 -0.59
C ALA A 347 10.48 16.10 0.44
N ARG A 348 9.38 16.82 0.57
CA ARG A 348 9.20 17.96 1.47
C ARG A 348 7.87 17.78 2.19
N TYR A 349 7.84 18.16 3.46
CA TYR A 349 6.62 18.12 4.24
C TYR A 349 6.46 19.37 5.09
N TYR A 350 5.23 19.64 5.47
CA TYR A 350 4.90 20.66 6.45
C TYR A 350 3.75 20.20 7.33
N SER A 351 3.81 20.61 8.59
CA SER A 351 2.75 20.42 9.58
C SER A 351 2.08 21.75 9.88
N THR A 352 0.79 21.73 10.18
CA THR A 352 -0.04 22.93 10.33
C THR A 352 -0.64 23.06 11.74
N THR A 353 -1.23 24.22 12.06
CA THR A 353 -1.72 24.54 13.41
C THR A 353 -2.88 23.65 13.86
N ASP A 354 -3.74 23.27 12.93
CA ASP A 354 -4.86 22.32 13.07
C ASP A 354 -4.44 20.85 13.20
N GLY A 355 -3.19 20.50 12.85
CA GLY A 355 -2.64 19.15 13.00
C GLY A 355 -2.46 18.36 11.71
N MET A 356 -2.87 18.91 10.55
CA MET A 356 -2.61 18.25 9.26
C MET A 356 -1.11 18.09 9.01
N ILE A 357 -0.76 17.03 8.27
CA ILE A 357 0.58 16.85 7.70
C ILE A 357 0.45 16.59 6.20
N TYR A 358 1.19 17.40 5.44
CA TYR A 358 1.22 17.37 3.99
C TYR A 358 2.63 17.02 3.52
N MET A 359 2.78 15.99 2.69
CA MET A 359 4.08 15.62 2.10
C MET A 359 3.99 15.53 0.58
N SER A 360 4.92 16.18 -0.12
CA SER A 360 5.00 16.21 -1.58
C SER A 360 6.44 16.16 -2.07
N SER A 361 6.61 15.77 -3.33
CA SER A 361 7.84 16.03 -4.08
C SER A 361 8.15 17.53 -4.27
N GLU A 362 7.14 18.41 -4.15
CA GLU A 362 7.25 19.86 -4.39
C GLU A 362 6.72 20.72 -3.22
N VAL A 363 6.66 22.04 -3.41
CA VAL A 363 6.05 23.01 -2.47
C VAL A 363 4.87 23.71 -3.15
N GLY A 364 3.96 24.30 -2.37
CA GLY A 364 2.80 25.05 -2.93
C GLY A 364 1.63 24.18 -3.40
N VAL A 365 1.63 22.89 -3.05
CA VAL A 365 0.62 21.92 -3.53
C VAL A 365 -0.73 21.96 -2.79
N VAL A 366 -0.88 22.73 -1.71
CA VAL A 366 -2.13 22.90 -0.95
C VAL A 366 -2.38 24.39 -0.73
N ASP A 367 -3.64 24.77 -0.75
CA ASP A 367 -4.11 26.05 -0.20
C ASP A 367 -4.53 25.83 1.25
N LEU A 368 -3.83 26.50 2.17
CA LEU A 368 -4.21 26.48 3.58
C LEU A 368 -5.24 27.60 3.82
N PRO A 369 -6.33 27.36 4.55
CA PRO A 369 -7.23 28.42 4.99
C PRO A 369 -6.46 29.51 5.76
N ASP A 370 -6.88 30.77 5.67
CA ASP A 370 -6.17 31.90 6.31
C ASP A 370 -6.00 31.75 7.84
N VAL A 371 -6.86 30.97 8.48
CA VAL A 371 -6.82 30.65 9.92
C VAL A 371 -5.84 29.51 10.28
N VAL A 372 -5.28 28.80 9.28
CA VAL A 372 -4.39 27.65 9.46
C VAL A 372 -2.94 28.07 9.18
N GLY A 373 -2.17 28.22 10.25
CA GLY A 373 -0.73 28.50 10.18
C GLY A 373 0.11 27.25 9.90
N VAL A 374 1.33 27.45 9.41
CA VAL A 374 2.32 26.37 9.27
C VAL A 374 3.19 26.29 10.53
N LYS A 375 3.17 25.16 11.23
CA LYS A 375 4.02 24.87 12.41
C LYS A 375 5.47 24.60 12.00
N ALA A 376 5.70 23.79 10.97
CA ALA A 376 7.04 23.44 10.50
C ALA A 376 7.07 23.23 8.98
N LYS A 377 8.21 23.54 8.33
CA LYS A 377 8.50 23.22 6.92
C LYS A 377 9.83 22.49 6.84
N CYS A 378 9.82 21.27 6.32
CA CYS A 378 10.96 20.35 6.37
C CYS A 378 11.21 19.66 5.02
N ARG A 379 12.43 19.16 4.83
CA ARG A 379 12.80 18.23 3.75
C ARG A 379 13.07 16.87 4.38
N LEU A 380 12.57 15.79 3.77
CA LEU A 380 12.94 14.44 4.16
C LEU A 380 14.41 14.19 3.76
N LYS A 381 15.21 13.66 4.69
CA LYS A 381 16.63 13.34 4.47
C LYS A 381 16.78 11.88 4.02
N PRO A 382 17.88 11.49 3.35
CA PRO A 382 18.13 10.11 2.94
C PRO A 382 17.92 9.12 4.11
N GLY A 383 17.21 8.01 3.86
CA GLY A 383 16.93 6.96 4.86
C GLY A 383 16.17 7.38 6.14
N ARG A 384 15.69 8.62 6.23
CA ARG A 384 14.80 9.07 7.32
C ARG A 384 13.35 8.74 7.02
N LEU A 385 12.63 8.33 8.04
CA LEU A 385 11.18 8.19 8.04
C LEU A 385 10.53 9.54 8.34
N LEU A 386 9.53 9.90 7.54
CA LEU A 386 8.40 10.71 7.99
C LEU A 386 7.29 9.71 8.29
N ILE A 387 6.75 9.68 9.51
CA ILE A 387 5.73 8.69 9.86
C ILE A 387 4.77 9.19 10.93
N VAL A 388 3.48 9.00 10.68
CA VAL A 388 2.38 9.34 11.56
C VAL A 388 1.67 8.05 11.98
N ASP A 389 1.33 7.96 13.26
CA ASP A 389 0.41 6.95 13.77
C ASP A 389 -0.98 7.57 13.88
N THR A 390 -1.89 7.17 13.00
CA THR A 390 -3.25 7.72 12.97
C THR A 390 -4.14 7.26 14.13
N GLN A 391 -3.75 6.23 14.88
CA GLN A 391 -4.45 5.83 16.12
C GLN A 391 -4.01 6.67 17.32
N ALA A 392 -2.73 7.02 17.40
CA ALA A 392 -2.20 7.93 18.42
C ALA A 392 -2.44 9.42 18.07
N GLY A 393 -2.65 9.74 16.78
CA GLY A 393 -2.86 11.10 16.30
C GLY A 393 -1.58 11.93 16.24
N GLU A 394 -0.40 11.31 16.18
CA GLU A 394 0.89 11.99 16.35
C GLU A 394 1.91 11.67 15.25
N LEU A 395 2.81 12.63 15.01
CA LEU A 395 4.01 12.46 14.20
C LEU A 395 5.11 11.82 15.05
N LEU A 396 5.51 10.60 14.71
CA LEU A 396 6.52 9.86 15.46
C LEU A 396 7.92 10.41 15.16
N ASN A 397 8.80 10.29 16.16
CA ASN A 397 10.22 10.64 16.03
C ASN A 397 11.01 9.48 15.39
N ASP A 398 11.63 9.73 14.24
CA ASP A 398 12.43 8.75 13.48
C ASP A 398 13.56 8.08 14.29
N GLU A 399 14.26 8.83 15.15
CA GLU A 399 15.33 8.26 15.97
C GLU A 399 14.77 7.35 17.06
N GLN A 400 13.74 7.82 17.79
CA GLN A 400 13.11 7.04 18.85
C GLN A 400 12.49 5.76 18.28
N LEU A 401 11.74 5.85 17.18
CA LEU A 401 11.11 4.70 16.53
C LEU A 401 12.15 3.66 16.08
N LYS A 402 13.28 4.09 15.50
CA LYS A 402 14.37 3.20 15.10
C LYS A 402 15.09 2.60 16.31
N GLN A 403 15.24 3.35 17.40
CA GLN A 403 15.81 2.86 18.65
C GLN A 403 14.90 1.79 19.28
N ASP A 404 13.58 2.01 19.31
CA ASP A 404 12.60 1.08 19.86
C ASP A 404 12.56 -0.22 19.04
N ILE A 405 12.57 -0.11 17.70
CA ILE A 405 12.67 -1.26 16.78
C ILE A 405 13.99 -2.02 17.00
N ALA A 406 15.13 -1.34 17.06
CA ALA A 406 16.44 -1.96 17.26
C ALA A 406 16.59 -2.61 18.65
N SER A 407 15.84 -2.14 19.65
CA SER A 407 15.85 -2.65 21.03
C SER A 407 14.81 -3.75 21.28
N ARG A 408 13.94 -4.05 20.31
CA ARG A 408 12.87 -5.05 20.42
C ARG A 408 13.38 -6.48 20.61
N TYR A 409 14.58 -6.76 20.11
CA TYR A 409 15.26 -8.06 20.17
C TYR A 409 16.72 -7.84 20.62
N PRO A 410 17.42 -8.85 21.17
CA PRO A 410 18.83 -8.75 21.58
C PRO A 410 19.80 -8.78 20.37
N ILE A 411 19.54 -7.95 19.36
CA ILE A 411 20.28 -7.91 18.08
C ILE A 411 21.77 -7.62 18.29
N PHE A 412 22.09 -6.79 19.29
CA PHE A 412 23.47 -6.48 19.65
C PHE A 412 24.26 -7.74 20.04
N GLU A 413 23.67 -8.61 20.86
CA GLU A 413 24.29 -9.86 21.31
C GLU A 413 24.47 -10.82 20.13
N TRP A 414 23.42 -11.04 19.34
CA TRP A 414 23.46 -11.86 18.12
C TRP A 414 24.57 -11.44 17.15
N VAL A 415 24.68 -10.13 16.89
CA VAL A 415 25.68 -9.56 15.97
C VAL A 415 27.11 -9.63 16.51
N ARG A 416 27.29 -9.54 17.83
CA ARG A 416 28.60 -9.58 18.50
C ARG A 416 29.14 -11.00 18.64
N GLU A 417 28.28 -11.93 19.04
CA GLU A 417 28.65 -13.33 19.28
C GLU A 417 28.79 -14.13 17.98
N GLY A 418 28.51 -13.50 16.83
CA GLY A 418 28.59 -14.13 15.52
C GLY A 418 27.58 -15.27 15.37
N VAL A 419 26.43 -15.15 16.06
CA VAL A 419 25.43 -16.21 16.22
C VAL A 419 24.83 -16.54 14.86
N SER A 420 25.43 -17.56 14.25
CA SER A 420 24.92 -18.30 13.09
C SER A 420 23.92 -19.39 13.50
N ASP A 421 23.46 -19.37 14.76
CA ASP A 421 22.41 -20.27 15.24
C ASP A 421 21.16 -20.02 14.42
N THR A 422 20.81 -21.03 13.61
CA THR A 422 19.78 -20.90 12.59
C THR A 422 18.44 -20.54 13.22
N ALA A 423 18.23 -20.91 14.49
CA ALA A 423 17.15 -20.48 15.37
C ALA A 423 16.73 -19.00 15.17
N TYR A 424 17.69 -18.09 15.01
CA TYR A 424 17.45 -16.64 14.85
C TYR A 424 17.57 -16.13 13.41
N LEU A 425 17.95 -16.98 12.46
CA LEU A 425 17.85 -16.73 11.02
C LEU A 425 16.46 -17.12 10.45
N TRP A 426 15.71 -18.00 11.12
CA TRP A 426 14.31 -18.32 10.77
C TRP A 426 13.34 -17.13 10.95
N LEU A 427 13.78 -16.06 11.63
CA LEU A 427 13.07 -14.80 11.90
C LEU A 427 12.72 -13.98 10.63
N ILE A 428 12.73 -14.54 9.43
CA ILE A 428 12.07 -13.88 8.29
C ILE A 428 10.56 -13.81 8.58
N ILE A 429 9.96 -14.86 9.17
CA ILE A 429 8.50 -14.96 9.28
C ILE A 429 7.97 -15.49 10.65
N THR A 430 8.81 -15.96 11.58
CA THR A 430 8.38 -16.29 12.95
C THR A 430 8.33 -15.09 13.91
#